data_AF-F3P7A5-F1
#
_entry.id   AF-F3P7A5-F1
#
_cell.length_a   1.000
_cell.length_b   1.000
_cell.length_c   1.000
_cell.angle_alpha   90.00
_cell.angle_beta   90.00
_cell.angle_gamma   90.00
#
_symmetry.space_group_name_H-M   'P 1'
#
loop_
_entity.id
_entity.type
_entity.pdbx_description
1 polymer ?
#
loop_
_entity_poly.entity_id
_entity_poly.type
_entity_poly.pdbx_seq_one_letter_code
_entity_poly.pdbx_strand_id
1 'polypeptide(L)' 'MLLPVSQSRIAEILDGLYFEAKTQRGKGTSFERLVRQFLLTDPRYAERFDDVWMWCDWPDRSARPDRGIDLVAREHCMRS' A
#
# COMPACT_ATOMS: atom_id res chain seq x y z
N MET A 1 -11.47 2.58 23.00
CA MET A 1 -10.30 3.45 23.27
C MET A 1 -9.24 3.15 22.24
N LEU A 2 -8.98 4.08 21.31
CA LEU A 2 -7.82 4.00 20.43
C LEU A 2 -6.63 4.59 21.20
N LEU A 3 -5.58 3.79 21.38
CA LEU A 3 -4.36 4.23 22.08
C LEU A 3 -3.72 5.39 21.31
N PRO A 4 -3.08 6.36 22.00
CA PRO A 4 -2.35 7.43 21.33
C PRO A 4 -1.22 6.81 20.50
N VAL A 5 -1.22 7.09 19.19
CA VAL A 5 -0.08 6.81 18.31
C VAL A 5 1.06 7.70 18.79
N SER A 6 2.00 7.12 19.55
CA SER A 6 3.27 7.78 19.85
C SER A 6 4.07 7.91 18.56
N GLN A 7 4.66 9.09 18.32
CA GLN A 7 5.55 9.38 17.18
C GLN A 7 6.65 8.31 16.99
N SER A 8 7.02 7.60 18.05
CA SER A 8 8.02 6.51 18.02
C SER A 8 7.61 5.31 17.16
N ARG A 9 6.32 4.92 17.13
CA ARG A 9 5.91 3.63 16.52
C ARG A 9 5.96 3.63 14.99
N ILE A 10 5.60 4.75 14.35
CA ILE A 10 5.64 4.82 12.88
C ILE A 10 7.08 4.98 12.38
N ALA A 11 7.92 5.74 13.10
CA ALA A 11 9.33 5.90 12.77
C ALA A 11 10.05 4.55 12.82
N GLU A 12 9.83 3.76 13.87
CA GLU A 12 10.40 2.41 14.00
C GLU A 12 10.00 1.47 12.85
N ILE A 13 8.73 1.52 12.42
CA ILE A 13 8.27 0.73 11.27
C ILE A 13 8.96 1.19 9.98
N LEU A 14 9.02 2.50 9.73
CA LEU A 14 9.66 3.05 8.54
C LEU A 14 11.17 2.76 8.51
N ASP A 15 11.84 2.87 9.65
CA ASP A 15 13.24 2.48 9.82
C ASP A 15 13.43 0.99 9.52
N GLY A 16 12.57 0.12 10.06
CA GLY A 16 12.58 -1.31 9.76
C GLY A 16 12.50 -1.58 8.25
N LEU A 17 11.53 -0.98 7.55
CA LEU A 17 11.39 -1.11 6.10
C LEU A 17 12.62 -0.58 5.34
N TYR A 18 13.22 0.51 5.82
CA TYR A 18 14.38 1.13 5.19
C TYR A 18 15.67 0.32 5.38
N PHE A 19 15.92 -0.19 6.59
CA PHE A 19 17.17 -0.88 6.93
C PHE A 19 17.18 -2.37 6.56
N GLU A 20 16.02 -3.04 6.51
CA GLU A 20 15.94 -4.45 6.10
C GLU A 20 16.14 -4.66 4.59
N ALA A 21 15.80 -3.65 3.77
CA ALA A 21 15.88 -3.75 2.33
C ALA A 21 17.32 -3.57 1.82
N LYS A 22 17.83 -4.60 1.13
CA LYS A 22 19.20 -4.64 0.59
C LYS A 22 19.43 -3.74 -0.63
N THR A 23 18.37 -3.23 -1.26
CA THR A 23 18.44 -2.43 -2.50
C THR A 23 17.46 -1.27 -2.44
N GLN A 24 17.74 -0.21 -3.20
CA GLN A 24 16.82 0.94 -3.32
C GLN A 24 15.46 0.51 -3.89
N ARG A 25 15.44 -0.43 -4.83
CA ARG A 25 14.20 -1.02 -5.35
C ARG A 25 13.42 -1.77 -4.25
N GLY A 26 14.13 -2.54 -3.41
CA GLY A 26 13.53 -3.25 -2.28
C GLY A 26 12.90 -2.31 -1.26
N LYS A 27 13.54 -1.16 -0.98
CA LYS A 27 12.98 -0.13 -0.10
C LYS A 27 11.64 0.39 -0.64
N GLY A 28 11.60 0.72 -1.93
CA GLY A 28 10.37 1.13 -2.61
C GLY A 28 9.27 0.07 -2.49
N THR A 29 9.56 -1.17 -2.88
CA THR A 29 8.59 -2.28 -2.83
C THR A 29 8.08 -2.55 -1.40
N SER A 30 8.93 -2.46 -0.38
CA SER A 30 8.51 -2.61 1.02
C SER A 30 7.56 -1.50 1.46
N PHE A 31 7.83 -0.26 1.06
CA PHE A 31 6.96 0.88 1.35
C PHE A 31 5.62 0.78 0.61
N GLU A 32 5.64 0.41 -0.67
CA GLU A 32 4.42 0.17 -1.46
C GLU A 32 3.51 -0.89 -0.82
N ARG A 33 4.09 -1.98 -0.28
CA ARG A 33 3.34 -3.01 0.47
C ARG A 33 2.71 -2.47 1.76
N LEU A 34 3.43 -1.62 2.49
CA LEU A 34 2.88 -0.95 3.69
C LEU A 34 1.66 -0.10 3.30
N VAL A 35 1.78 0.72 2.25
CA VAL A 35 0.69 1.59 1.78
C VAL A 35 -0.50 0.75 1.30
N ARG A 36 -0.27 -0.33 0.57
CA ARG A 36 -1.33 -1.28 0.18
C ARG A 36 -2.09 -1.79 1.39
N GLN A 37 -1.37 -2.26 2.43
CA GLN A 37 -2.01 -2.75 3.64
C GLN A 37 -2.79 -1.64 4.35
N PHE A 38 -2.22 -0.45 4.46
CA PHE A 38 -2.89 0.71 5.06
C PHE A 38 -4.22 1.02 4.38
N LEU A 39 -4.24 1.05 3.04
CA LEU A 39 -5.47 1.30 2.26
C LEU A 39 -6.54 0.22 2.44
N LEU A 40 -6.14 -1.02 2.73
CA LEU A 40 -7.06 -2.13 2.99
C LEU A 40 -7.55 -2.19 4.45
N THR A 41 -6.82 -1.59 5.39
CA THR A 41 -7.13 -1.71 6.83
C THR A 41 -7.74 -0.47 7.46
N ASP A 42 -7.41 0.73 6.98
CA ASP A 42 -7.99 1.96 7.53
C ASP A 42 -9.46 2.06 7.10
N PRO A 43 -10.42 2.19 8.04
CA PRO A 43 -11.85 2.18 7.73
C PRO A 43 -12.24 3.18 6.63
N ARG A 44 -11.59 4.35 6.55
CA ARG A 44 -11.91 5.39 5.56
C ARG A 44 -11.64 4.93 4.13
N TYR A 45 -10.64 4.08 3.93
CA TYR A 45 -10.25 3.56 2.61
C TYR A 45 -10.83 2.17 2.36
N ALA A 46 -10.92 1.33 3.40
CA ALA A 46 -11.52 0.01 3.31
C ALA A 46 -13.02 0.05 2.96
N GLU A 47 -13.74 1.11 3.37
CA GLU A 47 -15.13 1.33 2.93
C GLU A 47 -15.23 1.79 1.47
N ARG A 48 -14.14 2.37 0.92
CA ARG A 48 -14.11 2.92 -0.44
C ARG A 48 -13.57 1.93 -1.47
N PHE A 49 -12.64 1.05 -1.09
CA PHE A 49 -11.94 0.16 -2.02
C PHE A 49 -12.21 -1.30 -1.70
N ASP A 50 -12.57 -2.07 -2.72
CA ASP A 50 -12.74 -3.53 -2.58
C ASP A 50 -11.39 -4.26 -2.55
N ASP A 51 -10.47 -3.76 -3.37
CA ASP A 51 -9.20 -4.41 -3.66
C ASP A 51 -8.15 -3.35 -3.95
N VAL A 52 -6.92 -3.62 -3.49
CA VAL A 52 -5.73 -2.83 -3.80
C VAL A 52 -4.63 -3.79 -4.23
N TRP A 53 -4.07 -3.57 -5.43
CA TRP A 53 -3.01 -4.36 -6.03
C TRP A 53 -1.72 -3.57 -6.15
N MET A 54 -0.59 -4.26 -6.04
CA MET A 54 0.66 -3.76 -6.61
C MET A 54 0.53 -3.69 -8.12
N TRP A 55 1.23 -2.77 -8.80
CA TRP A 55 1.15 -2.67 -10.26
C TRP A 55 1.46 -4.00 -10.96
N CYS A 56 2.41 -4.80 -10.45
CA CYS A 56 2.72 -6.14 -10.99
C CYS A 56 1.61 -7.18 -10.81
N ASP A 57 0.71 -6.98 -9.86
CA ASP A 57 -0.32 -7.96 -9.50
C ASP A 57 -1.70 -7.56 -10.04
N TRP A 58 -1.81 -6.38 -10.66
CA TRP A 58 -3.08 -5.88 -11.18
C TRP A 58 -3.53 -6.72 -12.39
N PRO A 59 -4.71 -7.38 -12.34
CA PRO A 59 -5.16 -8.28 -13.39
C PRO A 59 -5.28 -7.63 -14.77
N ASP A 60 -5.67 -6.35 -14.83
CA ASP A 60 -5.83 -5.62 -16.09
C ASP A 60 -4.55 -4.90 -16.55
N ARG A 61 -3.40 -5.17 -15.90
CA ARG A 61 -2.10 -4.64 -16.34
C ARG A 61 -1.76 -5.13 -17.75
N SER A 62 -2.06 -6.38 -18.08
CA SER A 62 -1.66 -7.02 -19.34
C SER A 62 -0.16 -6.80 -19.63
N ALA A 63 0.22 -6.57 -20.89
CA ALA A 63 1.59 -6.24 -21.30
C ALA A 63 1.94 -4.74 -21.16
N ARG A 64 1.19 -3.97 -20.33
CA ARG A 64 1.47 -2.53 -20.21
C ARG A 64 2.85 -2.30 -19.59
N PRO A 65 3.68 -1.43 -20.20
CA PRO A 65 4.97 -1.08 -19.65
C PRO A 65 4.80 -0.37 -18.30
N ASP A 66 5.86 -0.41 -17.50
CA ASP A 66 5.92 0.36 -16.26
C ASP A 66 5.76 1.85 -16.58
N ARG A 67 4.78 2.50 -15.95
CA ARG A 67 4.49 3.94 -16.10
C ARG A 67 4.83 4.73 -14.84
N GLY A 68 5.52 4.12 -13.87
CA GLY A 68 5.68 4.69 -12.53
C GLY A 68 4.39 4.65 -11.72
N ILE A 69 3.52 3.68 -12.00
CA ILE A 69 2.34 3.39 -11.18
C ILE A 69 2.77 2.35 -10.14
N ASP A 70 2.59 2.67 -8.87
CA ASP A 70 2.96 1.79 -7.77
C ASP A 70 1.81 0.85 -7.37
N LEU A 71 0.61 1.41 -7.16
CA LEU A 71 -0.59 0.71 -6.72
C LEU A 71 -1.80 1.03 -7.60
N VAL A 72 -2.73 0.07 -7.70
CA VAL A 72 -4.04 0.24 -8.32
C VAL A 72 -5.11 -0.18 -7.31
N ALA A 73 -6.13 0.64 -7.11
CA ALA A 73 -7.27 0.32 -6.24
C ALA A 73 -8.56 0.26 -7.06
N ARG A 74 -9.43 -0.70 -6.75
CA ARG A 74 -10.80 -0.75 -7.28
C ARG A 74 -11.74 -0.13 -6.26
N GLU A 75 -12.45 0.92 -6.68
CA GLU A 75 -13.51 1.50 -5.87
C GLU A 75 -14.70 0.55 -5.73
N HIS A 76 -15.29 0.53 -4.54
CA HIS A 76 -16.52 -0.15 -4.24
C HIS A 76 -17.64 0.50 -5.06
N CYS A 77 -18.09 -0.18 -6.11
CA CYS A 77 -19.25 0.29 -6.87
C CYS A 77 -20.51 0.01 -6.03
N MET A 78 -21.03 1.01 -5.32
CA MET A 78 -22.39 0.93 -4.80
C MET A 78 -23.34 0.81 -5.99
N ARG A 79 -23.87 -0.39 -6.23
CA ARG A 79 -25.01 -0.60 -7.12
C ARG A 79 -26.16 0.24 -6.57
N SER A 80 -26.52 1.30 -7.28
CA SER A 80 -27.77 2.03 -7.07
C SER A 80 -28.95 1.26 -7.64
#